data_AF-A0A427YWD0-F1
#
_entry.id   AF-A0A427YWD0-F1
#
_cell.length_a   1.000
_cell.length_b   1.000
_cell.length_c   1.000
_cell.angle_alpha   90.00
_cell.angle_beta   90.00
_cell.angle_gamma   90.00
#
_symmetry.space_group_name_H-M   'P 1'
#
loop_
_entity.id
_entity.type
_entity.pdbx_description
1 polymer ?
#
loop_
_entity_poly.entity_id
_entity_poly.type
_entity_poly.pdbx_seq_one_letter_code
_entity_poly.pdbx_strand_id
1 'polypeptide(L)'
;MFMFKLLAPLLALAALPSLAAPFYMEDIASYVAKDSAADAGVRTINPGPSGTPVAFTSCDAQGTVSGVTISPCESGDGTAGSPCVFTNGNHYTINITYTPDLAATSPRSGLAAHDATESYGADSYAYSGQSFNGCEYTACPVVAAKESEYTYEFVTLDSVFDGLTFNLTTDVFGPSIMCASIPVAFSS
;
A
#
# COMPACT_ATOMS: atom_id res chain seq x y z
N MET A 1 -71.55 -25.04 0.59
CA MET A 1 -71.08 -26.41 0.27
C MET A 1 -70.18 -26.31 -0.95
N PHE A 2 -68.88 -26.15 -0.76
CA PHE A 2 -67.80 -26.85 -1.47
C PHE A 2 -66.48 -26.43 -0.82
N MET A 3 -65.66 -27.44 -0.57
CA MET A 3 -64.59 -27.52 0.40
C MET A 3 -63.35 -27.83 -0.43
N PHE A 4 -62.35 -26.94 -0.45
CA PHE A 4 -61.06 -27.21 -1.10
C PHE A 4 -59.96 -27.25 -0.04
N LYS A 5 -59.61 -28.49 0.33
CA LYS A 5 -58.37 -28.83 1.05
C LYS A 5 -57.21 -28.65 0.08
N LEU A 6 -56.23 -27.82 0.43
CA LEU A 6 -54.91 -27.81 -0.20
C LEU A 6 -53.90 -28.27 0.85
N LEU A 7 -53.33 -29.45 0.59
CA LEU A 7 -52.21 -30.04 1.34
C LEU A 7 -50.95 -29.20 1.10
N ALA A 8 -50.26 -28.82 2.16
CA ALA A 8 -48.89 -28.32 2.11
C ALA A 8 -47.89 -29.49 2.23
N PRO A 9 -46.79 -29.53 1.46
CA PRO A 9 -45.76 -30.55 1.59
C PRO A 9 -44.77 -30.19 2.71
N LEU A 10 -44.46 -31.18 3.56
CA LEU A 10 -43.35 -31.16 4.51
C LEU A 10 -42.01 -31.03 3.75
N LEU A 11 -41.24 -29.98 4.01
CA LEU A 11 -39.80 -29.96 3.72
C LEU A 11 -39.07 -30.67 4.86
N ALA A 12 -38.42 -31.79 4.55
CA ALA A 12 -37.48 -32.47 5.44
C ALA A 12 -36.13 -31.74 5.42
N LEU A 13 -35.69 -31.24 6.58
CA LEU A 13 -34.40 -30.63 6.80
C LEU A 13 -33.37 -31.74 7.09
N ALA A 14 -32.53 -32.07 6.11
CA ALA A 14 -31.42 -33.01 6.30
C ALA A 14 -30.24 -32.29 6.97
N ALA A 15 -29.88 -32.72 8.18
CA ALA A 15 -28.68 -32.27 8.89
C ALA A 15 -27.44 -33.02 8.35
N LEU A 16 -26.42 -32.28 7.94
CA LEU A 16 -25.10 -32.81 7.57
C LEU A 16 -24.18 -32.85 8.80
N PRO A 17 -23.46 -33.94 9.07
CA PRO A 17 -22.45 -33.98 10.12
C PRO A 17 -21.16 -33.25 9.71
N SER A 18 -20.69 -32.41 10.63
CA SER A 18 -19.43 -31.66 10.63
C SER A 18 -18.21 -32.58 10.50
N LEU A 19 -17.46 -32.44 9.41
CA LEU A 19 -16.10 -32.99 9.26
C LEU A 19 -15.09 -31.98 9.80
N ALA A 20 -14.71 -32.11 11.07
CA ALA A 20 -13.52 -31.47 11.62
C ALA A 20 -12.36 -32.47 11.56
N ALA A 21 -11.39 -32.23 10.68
CA ALA A 21 -10.12 -32.94 10.69
C ALA A 21 -9.16 -32.26 11.68
N PRO A 22 -8.39 -33.01 12.49
CA PRO A 22 -7.36 -32.43 13.35
C PRO A 22 -6.11 -32.09 12.51
N PHE A 23 -5.74 -30.81 12.48
CA PHE A 23 -4.41 -30.41 12.02
C PHE A 23 -3.40 -30.74 13.12
N TYR A 24 -2.51 -31.69 12.85
CA TYR A 24 -1.32 -31.93 13.66
C TYR A 24 -0.30 -30.84 13.35
N MET A 25 0.07 -30.06 14.37
CA MET A 25 1.10 -29.03 14.29
C MET A 25 2.41 -29.69 14.73
N GLU A 26 3.31 -29.96 13.78
CA GLU A 26 4.65 -30.46 14.08
C GLU A 26 5.50 -29.36 14.73
N ASP A 27 6.34 -29.79 15.69
CA ASP A 27 7.14 -29.01 16.63
C ASP A 27 7.91 -27.81 16.02
N ILE A 28 7.44 -26.60 16.36
CA ILE A 28 8.11 -25.31 16.08
C ILE A 28 9.53 -25.28 16.69
N ALA A 29 9.78 -26.02 17.77
CA ALA A 29 11.06 -26.05 18.48
C ALA A 29 12.23 -26.54 17.60
N SER A 30 11.97 -27.39 16.60
CA SER A 30 12.99 -27.90 15.67
C SER A 30 13.47 -26.83 14.68
N TYR A 31 12.59 -25.88 14.31
CA TYR A 31 12.94 -24.80 13.39
C TYR A 31 13.81 -23.72 14.06
N VAL A 32 13.52 -23.40 15.32
CA VAL A 32 14.25 -22.35 16.06
C VAL A 32 15.69 -22.79 16.41
N ALA A 33 15.92 -24.07 16.65
CA ALA A 33 17.26 -24.56 17.01
C ALA A 33 18.28 -24.56 15.85
N LYS A 34 17.82 -24.42 14.60
CA LYS A 34 18.68 -24.42 13.42
C LYS A 34 19.23 -23.04 13.04
N ASP A 35 18.67 -21.97 13.61
CA ASP A 35 19.01 -20.58 13.29
C ASP A 35 20.02 -19.98 14.30
N SER A 36 20.10 -20.53 15.51
CA SER A 36 20.91 -19.99 16.61
C SER A 36 22.43 -20.19 16.50
N ALA A 37 22.94 -20.81 15.43
CA ALA A 37 24.37 -21.06 15.24
C ALA A 37 25.06 -20.12 14.24
N ALA A 38 24.31 -19.19 13.62
CA ALA A 38 24.83 -18.27 12.60
C ALA A 38 25.05 -16.83 13.10
N ASP A 39 24.81 -16.52 14.38
CA ASP A 39 25.01 -15.17 14.93
C ASP A 39 26.36 -15.03 15.66
N ALA A 40 27.38 -14.66 14.88
CA ALA A 40 28.57 -14.00 15.40
C ALA A 40 29.14 -13.03 14.34
N GLY A 41 28.37 -12.02 13.96
CA GLY A 41 28.91 -10.93 13.14
C GLY A 41 27.86 -10.06 12.45
N VAL A 42 27.71 -8.83 12.95
CA VAL A 42 26.99 -7.70 12.33
C VAL A 42 25.47 -7.84 12.35
N ARG A 43 24.86 -7.17 13.34
CA ARG A 43 23.43 -6.84 13.34
C ARG A 43 23.10 -5.97 12.13
N THR A 44 22.54 -6.57 11.09
CA THR A 44 21.64 -5.88 10.16
C THR A 44 20.23 -6.25 10.54
N ILE A 45 19.40 -5.23 10.72
CA ILE A 45 18.04 -5.32 11.24
C ILE A 45 17.11 -5.50 10.02
N ASN A 46 16.31 -6.57 10.06
CA ASN A 46 15.07 -6.86 9.32
C ASN A 46 15.09 -6.96 7.77
N PRO A 47 14.36 -7.94 7.18
CA PRO A 47 14.01 -7.89 5.76
C PRO A 47 12.93 -6.82 5.58
N GLY A 48 13.33 -5.61 5.20
CA GLY A 48 12.42 -4.55 4.75
C GLY A 48 11.75 -4.89 3.41
N PRO A 49 10.75 -4.10 2.96
CA PRO A 49 10.10 -4.29 1.67
C PRO A 49 11.16 -4.36 0.57
N SER A 50 11.01 -5.28 -0.37
CA SER A 50 12.03 -5.66 -1.36
C SER A 50 12.26 -4.62 -2.48
N GLY A 51 12.17 -3.32 -2.16
CA GLY A 51 12.27 -2.21 -3.10
C GLY A 51 13.56 -1.40 -2.98
N THR A 52 13.89 -0.68 -4.05
CA THR A 52 15.00 0.27 -4.11
C THR A 52 14.63 1.54 -3.33
N PRO A 53 15.42 1.98 -2.35
CA PRO A 53 15.22 3.26 -1.69
C PRO A 53 15.32 4.40 -2.70
N VAL A 54 14.40 5.37 -2.64
CA VAL A 54 14.37 6.51 -3.56
C VAL A 54 14.47 7.84 -2.83
N ALA A 55 15.01 8.84 -3.51
CA ALA A 55 14.96 10.23 -3.08
C ALA A 55 13.51 10.70 -3.03
N PHE A 56 13.19 11.51 -2.04
CA PHE A 56 11.86 12.10 -1.89
C PHE A 56 11.96 13.47 -1.22
N THR A 57 10.93 14.27 -1.40
CA THR A 57 10.74 15.54 -0.70
C THR A 57 9.45 15.45 0.10
N SER A 58 9.52 15.64 1.42
CA SER A 58 8.33 15.77 2.25
C SER A 58 7.61 17.09 1.94
N CYS A 59 6.29 17.04 1.83
CA CYS A 59 5.42 18.22 1.70
C CYS A 59 4.68 18.52 3.00
N ASP A 60 3.92 19.62 3.04
CA ASP A 60 3.24 20.09 4.25
C ASP A 60 2.25 19.05 4.80
N ALA A 61 2.58 18.47 5.95
CA ALA A 61 1.82 17.43 6.63
C ALA A 61 2.08 17.43 8.14
N GLN A 62 1.10 16.95 8.91
CA GLN A 62 1.17 16.70 10.35
C GLN A 62 1.74 15.30 10.60
N GLY A 63 3.01 15.11 10.25
CA GLY A 63 3.74 13.86 10.36
C GLY A 63 5.09 13.93 9.68
N THR A 64 5.83 12.83 9.73
CA THR A 64 7.15 12.70 9.12
C THR A 64 7.22 11.48 8.22
N VAL A 65 7.88 11.62 7.07
CA VAL A 65 8.22 10.50 6.18
C VAL A 65 9.68 10.13 6.42
N SER A 66 9.93 8.88 6.78
CA SER A 66 11.26 8.37 7.11
C SER A 66 11.91 7.60 5.96
N GLY A 67 11.13 7.13 4.99
CA GLY A 67 11.67 6.43 3.82
C GLY A 67 10.63 6.20 2.73
N VAL A 68 11.11 6.09 1.49
CA VAL A 68 10.31 5.65 0.34
C VAL A 68 11.11 4.60 -0.42
N THR A 69 10.44 3.52 -0.84
CA THR A 69 11.01 2.48 -1.70
C THR A 69 10.11 2.20 -2.89
N ILE A 70 10.71 1.81 -4.02
CA ILE A 70 10.01 1.43 -5.25
C ILE A 70 10.47 0.05 -5.70
N SER A 71 9.52 -0.80 -6.10
CA SER A 71 9.79 -2.11 -6.69
C SER A 71 8.85 -2.38 -7.88
N PRO A 72 9.34 -2.78 -9.06
CA PRO A 72 10.74 -2.81 -9.43
C PRO A 72 11.27 -1.40 -9.71
N CYS A 73 12.59 -1.23 -9.64
CA CYS A 73 13.30 -0.06 -10.13
C CYS A 73 14.46 -0.56 -10.99
N GLU A 74 14.14 -1.05 -12.19
CA GLU A 74 15.10 -1.76 -13.06
C GLU A 74 16.10 -0.82 -13.74
N SER A 75 15.76 0.45 -13.85
CA SER A 75 16.58 1.50 -14.44
C SER A 75 16.53 2.75 -13.55
N GLY A 76 17.66 3.42 -13.42
CA GLY A 76 17.89 4.42 -12.37
C GLY A 76 18.49 3.79 -11.10
N ASP A 77 18.88 4.63 -10.14
CA ASP A 77 19.36 4.20 -8.82
C ASP A 77 18.48 4.75 -7.68
N GLY A 78 17.35 5.37 -8.04
CA GLY A 78 16.42 5.97 -7.08
C GLY A 78 16.83 7.37 -6.62
N THR A 79 17.98 7.91 -7.03
CA THR A 79 18.38 9.27 -6.65
C THR A 79 17.68 10.34 -7.50
N ALA A 80 17.66 11.59 -7.04
CA ALA A 80 17.05 12.68 -7.82
C ALA A 80 17.74 12.94 -9.19
N GLY A 81 19.03 12.62 -9.30
CA GLY A 81 19.77 12.75 -10.57
C GLY A 81 19.64 11.52 -11.49
N SER A 82 19.18 10.40 -10.95
CA SER A 82 19.00 9.13 -11.66
C SER A 82 17.77 8.39 -11.10
N PRO A 83 16.56 8.98 -11.27
CA PRO A 83 15.35 8.46 -10.67
C PRO A 83 14.94 7.13 -11.28
N CYS A 84 14.09 6.37 -10.57
CA CYS A 84 13.55 5.13 -11.10
C CYS A 84 12.74 5.39 -12.38
N VAL A 85 12.97 4.57 -13.40
CA VAL A 85 12.25 4.66 -14.68
C VAL A 85 11.03 3.74 -14.68
N PHE A 86 9.88 4.34 -14.92
CA PHE A 86 8.58 3.69 -15.02
C PHE A 86 8.29 3.44 -16.49
N THR A 87 7.95 2.20 -16.85
CA THR A 87 7.66 1.78 -18.22
C THR A 87 6.18 1.52 -18.34
N ASN A 88 5.54 2.07 -19.38
CA ASN A 88 4.12 1.90 -19.63
C ASN A 88 3.66 0.42 -19.53
N GLY A 89 2.52 0.19 -18.88
CA GLY A 89 1.93 -1.14 -18.69
C GLY A 89 2.57 -2.02 -17.62
N ASN A 90 3.65 -1.58 -16.95
CA ASN A 90 4.29 -2.36 -15.90
C ASN A 90 3.67 -2.13 -14.52
N HIS A 91 3.85 -3.12 -13.65
CA HIS A 91 3.40 -3.10 -12.27
C HIS A 91 4.50 -2.54 -11.36
N TYR A 92 4.13 -1.60 -10.50
CA TYR A 92 5.02 -1.02 -9.50
C TYR A 92 4.36 -1.01 -8.13
N THR A 93 5.18 -1.23 -7.11
CA THR A 93 4.86 -1.12 -5.69
C THR A 93 5.70 0.01 -5.11
N ILE A 94 5.05 0.96 -4.46
CA ILE A 94 5.68 2.06 -3.73
C ILE A 94 5.34 1.87 -2.26
N ASN A 95 6.36 1.78 -1.41
CA ASN A 95 6.18 1.78 0.05
C ASN A 95 6.74 3.06 0.65
N ILE A 96 5.94 3.72 1.48
CA ILE A 96 6.29 4.94 2.20
C ILE A 96 6.20 4.63 3.69
N THR A 97 7.33 4.77 4.40
CA THR A 97 7.38 4.68 5.85
C THR A 97 7.15 6.07 6.44
N TYR A 98 6.18 6.19 7.34
CA TYR A 98 5.80 7.47 7.92
C TYR A 98 5.40 7.34 9.40
N THR A 99 5.56 8.42 10.15
CA THR A 99 5.06 8.56 11.53
C THR A 99 4.13 9.77 11.57
N PRO A 100 2.81 9.57 11.68
CA PRO A 100 1.83 10.66 11.71
C PRO A 100 1.73 11.29 13.10
N ASP A 101 1.49 12.59 13.18
CA ASP A 101 1.24 13.28 14.47
C ASP A 101 -0.23 13.20 14.90
N LEU A 102 -1.12 12.92 13.94
CA LEU A 102 -2.56 12.80 14.15
C LEU A 102 -3.05 11.38 13.87
N ALA A 103 -4.07 10.95 14.62
CA ALA A 103 -4.75 9.68 14.38
C ALA A 103 -5.88 9.87 13.35
N ALA A 104 -6.20 8.80 12.61
CA ALA A 104 -7.29 8.81 11.63
C ALA A 104 -7.99 7.44 11.58
N THR A 105 -9.31 7.43 11.70
CA THR A 105 -10.12 6.20 11.58
C THR A 105 -10.57 5.92 10.15
N SER A 106 -10.64 6.95 9.31
CA SER A 106 -11.09 6.87 7.93
C SER A 106 -10.28 7.82 7.05
N PRO A 107 -8.95 7.63 6.98
CA PRO A 107 -8.09 8.50 6.22
C PRO A 107 -8.44 8.47 4.73
N ARG A 108 -8.19 9.58 4.05
CA ARG A 108 -8.35 9.70 2.60
C ARG A 108 -6.99 9.76 1.93
N SER A 109 -6.78 8.90 0.95
CA SER A 109 -5.58 8.90 0.10
C SER A 109 -5.76 9.82 -1.11
N GLY A 110 -4.67 10.41 -1.57
CA GLY A 110 -4.57 11.09 -2.85
C GLY A 110 -3.19 10.92 -3.47
N LEU A 111 -3.17 10.62 -4.76
CA LEU A 111 -2.02 10.58 -5.64
C LEU A 111 -2.20 11.61 -6.75
N ALA A 112 -1.20 12.46 -6.94
CA ALA A 112 -1.05 13.34 -8.09
C ALA A 112 0.21 12.98 -8.86
N ALA A 113 0.13 12.97 -10.18
CA ALA A 113 1.28 12.92 -11.06
C ALA A 113 1.69 14.34 -11.46
N HIS A 114 2.98 14.55 -11.67
CA HIS A 114 3.58 15.78 -12.16
C HIS A 114 4.17 15.53 -13.54
N ASP A 115 3.99 16.47 -14.46
CA ASP A 115 4.64 16.47 -15.76
C ASP A 115 5.12 17.89 -16.07
N ALA A 116 6.41 18.15 -15.87
CA ALA A 116 7.00 19.46 -16.14
C ALA A 116 6.99 19.82 -17.64
N THR A 117 6.67 18.88 -18.53
CA THR A 117 6.55 19.11 -19.98
C THR A 117 5.13 19.48 -20.41
N GLU A 118 4.16 19.40 -19.51
CA GLU A 118 2.76 19.64 -19.83
C GLU A 118 2.51 21.13 -20.17
N SER A 119 2.35 21.41 -21.47
CA SER A 119 2.15 22.78 -21.98
C SER A 119 0.79 23.39 -21.65
N TYR A 120 -0.14 22.63 -21.08
CA TYR A 120 -1.52 23.08 -20.80
C TYR A 120 -1.69 23.77 -19.44
N GLY A 121 -0.61 23.99 -18.69
CA GLY A 121 -0.57 24.90 -17.54
C GLY A 121 -1.06 24.32 -16.21
N ALA A 122 -1.31 23.01 -16.16
CA ALA A 122 -1.37 22.28 -14.90
C ALA A 122 -0.08 21.47 -14.77
N ASP A 123 0.79 21.86 -13.84
CA ASP A 123 2.02 21.09 -13.62
C ASP A 123 1.72 19.73 -12.95
N SER A 124 0.48 19.48 -12.50
CA SER A 124 0.09 18.23 -11.87
C SER A 124 -1.37 17.86 -12.14
N TYR A 125 -1.63 16.57 -12.23
CA TYR A 125 -2.98 16.01 -12.41
C TYR A 125 -3.24 14.82 -11.47
N ALA A 126 -4.51 14.54 -11.18
CA ALA A 126 -4.87 13.37 -10.38
C ALA A 126 -4.56 12.09 -11.16
N TYR A 127 -3.77 11.19 -10.57
CA TYR A 127 -3.47 9.92 -11.23
C TYR A 127 -4.71 9.02 -11.20
N SER A 128 -5.08 8.48 -12.36
CA SER A 128 -6.31 7.71 -12.52
C SER A 128 -6.18 6.29 -11.94
N GLY A 129 -7.30 5.72 -11.50
CA GLY A 129 -7.36 4.33 -11.02
C GLY A 129 -7.05 4.12 -9.53
N GLN A 130 -6.79 5.19 -8.76
CA GLN A 130 -6.64 5.10 -7.32
C GLN A 130 -7.98 4.97 -6.58
N SER A 131 -7.96 4.25 -5.46
CA SER A 131 -8.98 4.41 -4.42
C SER A 131 -8.67 5.64 -3.59
N PHE A 132 -9.70 6.36 -3.15
CA PHE A 132 -9.54 7.45 -2.19
C PHE A 132 -9.58 6.95 -0.74
N ASN A 133 -9.88 5.67 -0.51
CA ASN A 133 -9.89 5.08 0.82
C ASN A 133 -8.46 4.81 1.29
N GLY A 134 -7.95 5.62 2.23
CA GLY A 134 -6.59 5.46 2.76
C GLY A 134 -6.35 4.11 3.43
N CYS A 135 -7.40 3.46 3.95
CA CYS A 135 -7.30 2.14 4.57
C CYS A 135 -7.01 0.99 3.59
N GLU A 136 -7.05 1.26 2.28
CA GLU A 136 -6.58 0.29 1.28
C GLU A 136 -5.06 0.24 1.19
N TYR A 137 -4.38 1.31 1.64
CA TYR A 137 -2.94 1.47 1.47
C TYR A 137 -2.19 1.49 2.80
N THR A 138 -2.86 1.74 3.92
CA THR A 138 -2.25 1.74 5.25
C THR A 138 -3.16 1.08 6.28
N ALA A 139 -2.60 0.62 7.39
CA ALA A 139 -3.36 0.00 8.46
C ALA A 139 -4.30 1.00 9.13
N CYS A 140 -5.58 0.64 9.26
CA CYS A 140 -6.58 1.44 9.95
C CYS A 140 -7.05 0.79 11.27
N PRO A 141 -7.28 1.59 12.33
CA PRO A 141 -7.08 3.05 12.38
C PRO A 141 -5.59 3.44 12.38
N VAL A 142 -5.28 4.57 11.75
CA VAL A 142 -3.95 5.19 11.83
C VAL A 142 -3.77 5.74 13.23
N VAL A 143 -2.66 5.36 13.88
CA VAL A 143 -2.35 5.72 15.26
C VAL A 143 -1.29 6.82 15.28
N ALA A 144 -1.56 7.92 16.00
CA ALA A 144 -0.61 9.01 16.17
C ALA A 144 0.70 8.55 16.84
N ALA A 145 1.81 9.17 16.46
CA ALA A 145 3.16 8.92 16.94
C ALA A 145 3.63 7.46 16.79
N LYS A 146 3.01 6.69 15.89
CA LYS A 146 3.37 5.31 15.59
C LYS A 146 3.82 5.19 14.14
N GLU A 147 5.04 4.70 13.93
CA GLU A 147 5.53 4.38 12.60
C GLU A 147 4.58 3.38 11.91
N SER A 148 4.22 3.73 10.68
CA SER A 148 3.26 3.04 9.84
C SER A 148 3.80 2.98 8.41
N GLU A 149 3.25 2.07 7.62
CA GLU A 149 3.62 1.89 6.22
C GLU A 149 2.41 2.20 5.33
N TYR A 150 2.67 2.90 4.23
CA TYR A 150 1.72 3.16 3.16
C TYR A 150 2.22 2.44 1.91
N THR A 151 1.47 1.43 1.45
CA THR A 151 1.80 0.60 0.29
C THR A 151 0.83 0.91 -0.84
N TYR A 152 1.37 1.34 -1.99
CA TYR A 152 0.59 1.61 -3.19
C TYR A 152 1.08 0.74 -4.34
N GLU A 153 0.19 -0.08 -4.88
CA GLU A 153 0.44 -0.92 -6.03
C GLU A 153 -0.38 -0.42 -7.21
N PHE A 154 0.26 -0.27 -8.36
CA PHE A 154 -0.44 0.18 -9.56
C PHE A 154 0.22 -0.30 -10.84
N VAL A 155 -0.54 -0.22 -11.92
CA VAL A 155 -0.06 -0.37 -13.29
C VAL A 155 0.08 1.03 -13.89
N THR A 156 1.24 1.31 -14.46
CA THR A 156 1.46 2.57 -15.19
C THR A 156 0.55 2.65 -16.40
N LEU A 157 -0.15 3.77 -16.54
CA LEU A 157 -0.96 4.09 -17.70
C LEU A 157 -0.10 4.76 -18.78
N ASP A 158 -0.66 4.90 -19.98
CA ASP A 158 -0.05 5.65 -21.09
C ASP A 158 -0.15 7.18 -20.87
N SER A 159 0.31 7.63 -19.71
CA SER A 159 0.45 9.04 -19.35
C SER A 159 1.87 9.29 -18.87
N VAL A 160 2.54 10.25 -19.50
CA VAL A 160 3.92 10.61 -19.18
C VAL A 160 3.90 11.47 -17.92
N PHE A 161 4.81 11.19 -16.99
CA PHE A 161 5.02 11.98 -15.77
C PHE A 161 6.48 11.86 -15.31
N ASP A 162 6.96 12.86 -14.60
CA ASP A 162 8.31 12.94 -14.03
C ASP A 162 8.30 13.04 -12.49
N GLY A 163 7.12 13.02 -11.88
CA GLY A 163 6.97 13.01 -10.44
C GLY A 163 5.65 12.40 -9.99
N LEU A 164 5.64 11.86 -8.78
CA LEU A 164 4.43 11.41 -8.09
C LEU A 164 4.39 12.04 -6.70
N THR A 165 3.23 12.56 -6.30
CA THR A 165 3.02 13.09 -4.96
C THR A 165 1.90 12.33 -4.27
N PHE A 166 2.25 11.69 -3.16
CA PHE A 166 1.35 10.95 -2.28
C PHE A 166 0.93 11.83 -1.12
N ASN A 167 -0.35 11.79 -0.78
CA ASN A 167 -0.91 12.49 0.36
C ASN A 167 -1.93 11.59 1.07
N LEU A 168 -1.83 11.50 2.39
CA LEU A 168 -2.81 10.85 3.24
C LEU A 168 -3.36 11.89 4.21
N THR A 169 -4.67 12.02 4.29
CA THR A 169 -5.37 13.00 5.14
C THR A 169 -6.24 12.29 6.18
N THR A 170 -6.58 12.95 7.28
CA THR A 170 -7.40 12.30 8.34
C THR A 170 -8.82 11.96 7.89
N ASP A 171 -9.38 12.73 6.96
CA ASP A 171 -10.68 12.56 6.32
C ASP A 171 -10.74 13.41 5.02
N VAL A 172 -11.92 13.57 4.39
CA VAL A 172 -12.09 14.29 3.13
C VAL A 172 -11.65 15.76 3.16
N PHE A 173 -11.77 16.43 4.31
CA PHE A 173 -11.41 17.84 4.52
C PHE A 173 -10.34 18.02 5.60
N GLY A 174 -9.81 16.90 6.11
CA GLY A 174 -8.88 16.87 7.21
C GLY A 174 -7.46 17.27 6.80
N PRO A 175 -6.61 17.59 7.78
CA PRO A 175 -5.19 17.83 7.53
C PRO A 175 -4.50 16.61 6.93
N SER A 176 -3.43 16.86 6.17
CA SER A 176 -2.49 15.81 5.77
C SER A 176 -1.73 15.28 6.98
N ILE A 177 -1.58 13.97 7.06
CA ILE A 177 -0.79 13.24 8.07
C ILE A 177 0.46 12.58 7.48
N MET A 178 0.53 12.50 6.16
CA MET A 178 1.68 12.03 5.40
C MET A 178 1.64 12.68 4.02
N CYS A 179 2.76 13.26 3.60
CA CYS A 179 2.91 13.83 2.26
C CYS A 179 4.34 13.61 1.76
N ALA A 180 4.49 12.98 0.59
CA ALA A 180 5.78 12.73 -0.03
C ALA A 180 5.69 12.92 -1.55
N SER A 181 6.62 13.69 -2.11
CA SER A 181 6.84 13.84 -3.54
C SER A 181 8.10 13.08 -3.95
N ILE A 182 7.99 12.21 -4.94
CA ILE A 182 9.08 11.40 -5.47
C ILE A 182 9.34 11.76 -6.94
N PRO A 183 10.60 12.05 -7.33
CA PRO A 183 10.98 12.14 -8.72
C PRO A 183 11.00 10.74 -9.34
N VAL A 184 10.45 10.62 -10.54
CA VAL A 184 10.47 9.41 -11.37
C VAL A 184 10.80 9.82 -12.80
N ALA A 185 11.16 8.86 -13.64
CA ALA A 185 11.23 9.08 -15.07
C ALA A 185 10.23 8.15 -15.74
N PHE A 186 9.71 8.53 -16.91
CA PHE A 186 8.79 7.70 -17.67
C PHE A 186 9.41 7.31 -19.02
N SER A 187 9.22 6.05 -19.39
CA SER A 187 9.54 5.52 -20.71
C SER A 187 8.28 4.87 -21.30
N SER A 188 7.88 5.33 -22.48
CA SER A 188 6.82 4.72 -23.28
C SER A 188 7.27 3.38 -23.89
#